data_AF-A0A7R9KAA3-F1
#
_entry.id   AF-A0A7R9KAA3-F1
#
_cell.length_a   1.000
_cell.length_b   1.000
_cell.length_c   1.000
_cell.angle_alpha   90.00
_cell.angle_beta   90.00
_cell.angle_gamma   90.00
#
_symmetry.space_group_name_H-M   'P 1'
#
loop_
_entity.id
_entity.type
_entity.pdbx_description
1 polymer ?
#
loop_
_entity_poly.entity_id
_entity_poly.type
_entity_poly.pdbx_seq_one_letter_code
_entity_poly.pdbx_strand_id
1 'polypeptide(L)'
;LVLTLQEHVVNVWNDSNPIFHNALVHQYREKVQHLSATPSDDNEGSSLREKLLAFLETSSNYTPETVLVLFPYDCMFEERAIILGKLGRHEQALSVYVSVLGDVPKAMEYCDKVYQHGAEEVYVILMKMLISPPDNWLLGVPAPIKTEPDLETALALLEQHANKINPVKVTVARAHLRGGCRDCPHWFQALSALPDKVPLVCIKHFLETSLQKELNNRRKSQVLKGLLYAEHLQVQEMRLSYESQAVLMTEFNVCPVCKKRFSNQSAFARYPNGDIVHYSCQDRRTS
;
A
#
# COMPACT_ATOMS: atom_id res chain seq x y z
N LEU A 1 -24.52 -22.51 17.56
CA LEU A 1 -24.74 -23.27 16.30
C LEU A 1 -24.43 -22.44 15.06
N VAL A 2 -24.91 -21.18 14.95
CA VAL A 2 -24.67 -20.37 13.73
C VAL A 2 -23.21 -19.86 13.63
N LEU A 3 -22.61 -19.36 14.72
CA LEU A 3 -21.21 -18.90 14.73
C LEU A 3 -20.21 -20.00 14.37
N THR A 4 -20.34 -21.17 14.97
CA THR A 4 -19.45 -22.31 14.71
C THR A 4 -19.53 -22.78 13.26
N LEU A 5 -20.71 -22.64 12.62
CA LEU A 5 -20.88 -22.95 11.20
C LEU A 5 -20.22 -21.88 10.32
N GLN A 6 -20.36 -20.60 10.66
CA GLN A 6 -19.70 -19.51 9.92
C GLN A 6 -18.18 -19.53 10.09
N GLU A 7 -17.67 -19.82 11.29
CA GLU A 7 -16.26 -20.10 11.53
C GLU A 7 -15.77 -21.26 10.67
N HIS A 8 -16.56 -22.33 10.55
CA HIS A 8 -16.21 -23.45 9.69
C HIS A 8 -16.21 -23.08 8.19
N VAL A 9 -17.22 -22.35 7.72
CA VAL A 9 -17.29 -21.91 6.31
C VAL A 9 -16.12 -20.98 5.97
N VAL A 10 -15.77 -20.05 6.85
CA VAL A 10 -14.70 -19.09 6.59
C VAL A 10 -13.32 -19.72 6.80
N ASN A 11 -13.10 -20.43 7.90
CA ASN A 11 -11.77 -20.93 8.26
C ASN A 11 -11.45 -22.32 7.66
N VAL A 12 -12.45 -23.18 7.48
CA VAL A 12 -12.24 -24.55 6.97
C VAL A 12 -12.54 -24.66 5.48
N TRP A 13 -13.57 -23.96 4.98
CA TRP A 13 -13.87 -23.95 3.54
C TRP A 13 -13.16 -22.83 2.78
N ASN A 14 -12.48 -21.92 3.48
CA ASN A 14 -11.73 -20.79 2.90
C ASN A 14 -12.56 -19.98 1.89
N ASP A 15 -13.85 -19.83 2.17
CA ASP A 15 -14.77 -19.10 1.30
C ASP A 15 -14.37 -17.62 1.26
N SER A 16 -14.38 -17.01 0.08
CA SER A 16 -13.96 -15.61 -0.12
C SER A 16 -15.14 -14.64 -0.25
N ASN A 17 -16.37 -15.09 -0.01
CA ASN A 17 -17.57 -14.29 -0.19
C ASN A 17 -17.74 -13.28 0.97
N PRO A 18 -17.80 -11.96 0.66
CA PRO A 18 -17.91 -10.93 1.68
C PRO A 18 -19.13 -11.07 2.59
N ILE A 19 -20.22 -11.70 2.12
CA ILE A 19 -21.43 -11.90 2.91
C ILE A 19 -21.15 -12.74 4.16
N PHE A 20 -20.39 -13.84 4.02
CA PHE A 20 -20.07 -14.71 5.15
C PHE A 20 -19.10 -14.05 6.12
N HIS A 21 -18.12 -13.32 5.61
CA HIS A 21 -17.17 -12.57 6.44
C HIS A 21 -17.87 -11.45 7.22
N ASN A 22 -18.74 -10.66 6.58
CA ASN A 22 -19.52 -9.62 7.25
C ASN A 22 -20.45 -10.20 8.33
N ALA A 23 -21.13 -11.31 8.01
CA ALA A 23 -22.01 -11.98 8.96
C ALA A 23 -21.23 -12.53 10.17
N LEU A 24 -20.03 -13.06 9.94
CA LEU A 24 -19.15 -13.55 11.00
C LEU A 24 -18.70 -12.40 11.92
N VAL A 25 -18.29 -11.26 11.36
CA VAL A 25 -17.98 -10.05 12.16
C VAL A 25 -19.20 -9.62 12.99
N HIS A 26 -20.38 -9.57 12.38
CA HIS A 26 -21.61 -9.19 13.08
C HIS A 26 -21.91 -10.12 14.26
N GLN A 27 -21.79 -11.43 14.07
CA GLN A 27 -22.07 -12.40 15.14
C GLN A 27 -21.03 -12.37 16.26
N TYR A 28 -19.75 -12.18 15.94
CA TYR A 28 -18.72 -11.96 16.96
C TYR A 28 -19.02 -10.70 17.77
N ARG A 29 -19.33 -9.59 17.10
CA ARG A 29 -19.68 -8.32 17.75
C ARG A 29 -20.85 -8.48 18.72
N GLU A 30 -21.97 -9.04 18.29
CA GLU A 30 -23.16 -9.21 19.15
C GLU A 30 -22.85 -10.05 20.39
N LYS A 31 -22.08 -11.13 20.23
CA LYS A 31 -21.67 -11.96 21.36
C LYS A 31 -20.76 -11.24 22.33
N VAL A 32 -19.77 -10.50 21.84
CA VAL A 32 -18.86 -9.73 22.69
C VAL A 32 -19.64 -8.67 23.47
N GLN A 33 -20.59 -7.98 22.84
CA GLN A 33 -21.44 -7.00 23.53
C GLN A 33 -22.33 -7.66 24.59
N HIS A 34 -22.97 -8.80 24.27
CA HIS A 34 -23.82 -9.51 25.22
C HIS A 34 -23.02 -10.02 26.44
N LEU A 35 -21.83 -10.58 26.21
CA LEU A 35 -20.97 -11.07 27.29
C LEU A 35 -20.44 -9.92 28.15
N SER A 36 -20.14 -8.76 27.56
CA SER A 36 -19.72 -7.58 28.33
C SER A 36 -20.82 -7.00 29.23
N ALA A 37 -22.09 -7.29 28.94
CA ALA A 37 -23.23 -6.88 29.77
C ALA A 37 -23.52 -7.85 30.93
N THR A 38 -22.98 -9.08 30.88
CA THR A 38 -23.18 -10.12 31.90
C THR A 38 -21.87 -10.37 32.67
N PRO A 39 -21.74 -9.94 33.93
CA PRO A 39 -20.46 -9.98 34.69
C PRO A 39 -20.03 -11.40 35.16
N SER A 40 -20.57 -12.46 34.56
CA SER A 40 -20.38 -13.85 34.99
C SER A 40 -19.22 -14.55 34.28
N ASP A 41 -18.91 -14.15 33.05
CA ASP A 41 -18.07 -14.91 32.11
C ASP A 41 -16.96 -14.04 31.46
N ASP A 42 -16.22 -13.28 32.27
CA ASP A 42 -15.16 -12.37 31.80
C ASP A 42 -14.08 -13.08 30.94
N ASN A 43 -13.78 -14.34 31.24
CA ASN A 43 -12.81 -15.14 30.48
C ASN A 43 -13.31 -15.53 29.09
N GLU A 44 -14.59 -15.90 28.96
CA GLU A 44 -15.15 -16.28 27.66
C GLU A 44 -15.28 -15.05 26.75
N GLY A 45 -15.72 -13.92 27.30
CA GLY A 45 -15.80 -12.64 26.58
C GLY A 45 -14.45 -12.18 26.05
N SER A 46 -13.41 -12.26 26.87
CA SER A 46 -12.03 -11.92 26.48
C SER A 46 -11.53 -12.82 25.35
N SER A 47 -11.73 -14.14 25.45
CA SER A 47 -11.31 -15.08 24.40
C SER A 47 -12.03 -14.86 23.05
N LEU A 48 -13.31 -14.48 23.08
CA LEU A 48 -14.08 -14.17 21.88
C LEU A 48 -13.64 -12.85 21.25
N ARG A 49 -13.27 -11.87 22.09
CA ARG A 49 -12.74 -10.59 21.64
C ARG A 49 -11.40 -10.77 20.91
N GLU A 50 -10.50 -11.60 21.44
CA GLU A 50 -9.23 -11.93 20.77
C GLU A 50 -9.47 -12.60 19.41
N LYS A 51 -10.44 -13.52 19.32
CA LYS A 51 -10.82 -14.14 18.03
C LYS A 51 -11.36 -13.11 17.05
N LEU A 52 -12.19 -12.18 17.49
CA LEU A 52 -12.70 -11.09 16.65
C LEU A 52 -11.56 -10.20 16.14
N LEU A 53 -10.64 -9.79 17.02
CA LEU A 53 -9.48 -8.98 16.64
C LEU A 53 -8.61 -9.70 15.61
N ALA A 54 -8.25 -10.96 15.88
CA ALA A 54 -7.49 -11.78 14.95
C ALA A 54 -8.18 -11.93 13.59
N PHE A 55 -9.51 -12.09 13.58
CA PHE A 55 -10.29 -12.18 12.35
C PHE A 55 -10.29 -10.86 11.56
N LEU A 56 -10.46 -9.72 12.22
CA LEU A 56 -10.45 -8.39 11.59
C LEU A 56 -9.08 -8.05 10.99
N GLU A 57 -7.99 -8.49 11.63
CA GLU A 57 -6.63 -8.30 11.13
C GLU A 57 -6.32 -9.20 9.92
N THR A 58 -6.60 -10.49 10.04
CA THR A 58 -6.20 -11.50 9.05
C THR A 58 -7.10 -11.53 7.82
N SER A 59 -8.40 -11.28 7.98
CA SER A 59 -9.33 -11.34 6.87
C SER A 59 -9.22 -10.12 5.95
N SER A 60 -9.21 -10.37 4.64
CA SER A 60 -9.26 -9.36 3.58
C SER A 60 -10.61 -9.30 2.86
N ASN A 61 -11.56 -10.17 3.22
CA ASN A 61 -12.74 -10.44 2.41
C ASN A 61 -14.02 -9.79 2.95
N TYR A 62 -14.03 -9.26 4.19
CA TYR A 62 -15.17 -8.45 4.66
C TYR A 62 -15.13 -7.06 4.01
N THR A 63 -16.29 -6.41 3.89
CA THR A 63 -16.40 -5.03 3.37
C THR A 63 -16.32 -4.02 4.51
N PRO A 64 -15.17 -3.34 4.73
CA PRO A 64 -14.94 -2.54 5.93
C PRO A 64 -15.95 -1.39 6.11
N GLU A 65 -16.45 -0.80 5.01
CA GLU A 65 -17.45 0.26 5.04
C GLU A 65 -18.76 -0.21 5.67
N THR A 66 -19.22 -1.41 5.26
CA THR A 66 -20.47 -1.99 5.76
C THR A 66 -20.34 -2.39 7.23
N VAL A 67 -19.17 -2.92 7.60
CA VAL A 67 -18.89 -3.39 8.94
C VAL A 67 -18.77 -2.20 9.89
N LEU A 68 -18.07 -1.12 9.49
CA LEU A 68 -17.85 0.05 10.34
C LEU A 68 -19.15 0.70 10.85
N VAL A 69 -20.20 0.72 10.03
CA VAL A 69 -21.52 1.29 10.39
C VAL A 69 -22.18 0.51 11.53
N LEU A 70 -21.86 -0.79 11.66
CA LEU A 70 -22.40 -1.66 12.69
C LEU A 70 -21.67 -1.50 14.03
N PHE A 71 -20.44 -0.99 14.03
CA PHE A 71 -19.65 -0.91 15.25
C PHE A 71 -20.07 0.26 16.14
N PRO A 72 -20.22 0.01 17.46
CA PRO A 72 -20.58 1.03 18.43
C PRO A 72 -19.53 2.15 18.50
N TYR A 73 -19.97 3.29 19.05
CA TYR A 73 -19.15 4.47 19.24
C TYR A 73 -18.59 4.54 20.68
N ASP A 74 -19.24 3.90 21.64
CA ASP A 74 -18.95 3.94 23.08
C ASP A 74 -18.12 2.75 23.59
N CYS A 75 -17.94 1.70 22.79
CA CYS A 75 -17.11 0.53 23.12
C CYS A 75 -16.43 -0.06 21.87
N MET A 76 -15.62 -1.12 22.05
CA MET A 76 -14.95 -1.84 20.94
C MET A 76 -14.05 -0.96 20.06
N PHE A 77 -13.30 -0.07 20.73
CA PHE A 77 -12.45 0.92 20.07
C PHE A 77 -11.34 0.30 19.22
N GLU A 78 -10.71 -0.78 19.70
CA GLU A 78 -9.61 -1.45 19.00
C GLU A 78 -10.06 -2.10 17.69
N GLU A 79 -11.20 -2.79 17.74
CA GLU A 79 -11.85 -3.38 16.56
C GLU A 79 -12.18 -2.30 15.53
N ARG A 80 -12.74 -1.17 16.00
CA ARG A 80 -13.04 -0.02 15.14
C ARG A 80 -11.78 0.57 14.51
N ALA A 81 -10.68 0.68 15.26
CA ALA A 81 -9.40 1.18 14.76
C ALA A 81 -8.83 0.31 13.64
N ILE A 82 -8.92 -1.02 13.78
CA ILE A 82 -8.50 -1.97 12.74
C ILE A 82 -9.33 -1.77 11.45
N ILE A 83 -10.66 -1.67 11.57
CA ILE A 83 -11.55 -1.45 10.42
C ILE A 83 -11.24 -0.11 9.73
N LEU A 84 -11.04 0.96 10.51
CA LEU A 84 -10.63 2.28 9.98
C LEU A 84 -9.28 2.21 9.26
N GLY A 85 -8.35 1.41 9.77
CA GLY A 85 -7.07 1.16 9.12
C GLY A 85 -7.19 0.46 7.77
N LYS A 86 -8.07 -0.55 7.68
CA LYS A 86 -8.36 -1.25 6.41
C LYS A 86 -9.04 -0.35 5.38
N LEU A 87 -9.75 0.68 5.81
CA LEU A 87 -10.30 1.74 4.96
C LEU A 87 -9.28 2.80 4.53
N GLY A 88 -8.02 2.70 4.97
CA GLY A 88 -7.00 3.73 4.74
C GLY A 88 -7.19 5.00 5.57
N ARG A 89 -8.12 5.00 6.55
CA ARG A 89 -8.38 6.16 7.43
C ARG A 89 -7.41 6.14 8.62
N HIS A 90 -6.12 6.20 8.33
CA HIS A 90 -5.04 6.05 9.32
C HIS A 90 -5.06 7.12 10.43
N GLU A 91 -5.41 8.37 10.12
CA GLU A 91 -5.56 9.44 11.12
C GLU A 91 -6.65 9.11 12.14
N GLN A 92 -7.79 8.60 11.68
CA GLN A 92 -8.87 8.18 12.59
C GLN A 92 -8.44 6.95 13.40
N ALA A 93 -7.83 5.94 12.78
CA ALA A 93 -7.36 4.75 13.50
C ALA A 93 -6.34 5.09 14.60
N LEU A 94 -5.32 5.90 14.28
CA LEU A 94 -4.31 6.34 15.24
C LEU A 94 -4.90 7.23 16.34
N SER A 95 -5.90 8.06 16.02
CA SER A 95 -6.61 8.83 17.05
C SER A 95 -7.32 7.94 18.07
N VAL A 96 -7.82 6.77 17.65
CA VAL A 96 -8.41 5.81 18.59
C VAL A 96 -7.33 5.24 19.51
N TYR A 97 -6.19 4.79 18.99
CA TYR A 97 -5.12 4.24 19.82
C TYR A 97 -4.52 5.25 20.79
N VAL A 98 -4.23 6.47 20.33
CA VAL A 98 -3.55 7.49 21.15
C VAL A 98 -4.53 8.20 22.08
N SER A 99 -5.63 8.73 21.56
CA SER A 99 -6.50 9.62 22.33
C SER A 99 -7.57 8.88 23.14
N VAL A 100 -8.05 7.71 22.67
CA VAL A 100 -9.12 6.96 23.35
C VAL A 100 -8.55 5.87 24.23
N LEU A 101 -7.66 5.05 23.68
CA LEU A 101 -7.05 3.93 24.41
C LEU A 101 -5.86 4.37 25.26
N GLY A 102 -5.18 5.48 24.91
CA GLY A 102 -3.95 5.90 25.58
C GLY A 102 -2.78 4.93 25.37
N ASP A 103 -2.88 4.02 24.39
CA ASP A 103 -1.93 2.93 24.17
C ASP A 103 -1.02 3.27 22.98
N VAL A 104 0.02 4.06 23.28
CA VAL A 104 1.03 4.44 22.29
C VAL A 104 1.81 3.22 21.75
N PRO A 105 2.19 2.21 22.57
CA PRO A 105 2.80 0.99 22.07
C PRO A 105 1.97 0.29 20.98
N LYS A 106 0.65 0.14 21.17
CA LYS A 106 -0.22 -0.41 20.13
C LYS A 106 -0.31 0.49 18.90
N ALA A 107 -0.31 1.81 19.08
CA ALA A 107 -0.25 2.74 17.95
C ALA A 107 1.03 2.57 17.12
N MET A 108 2.16 2.25 17.76
CA MET A 108 3.43 1.96 17.07
C MET A 108 3.38 0.62 16.33
N GLU A 109 2.82 -0.43 16.94
CA GLU A 109 2.62 -1.72 16.28
C GLU A 109 1.75 -1.57 15.02
N TYR A 110 0.69 -0.76 15.12
CA TYR A 110 -0.13 -0.38 13.97
C TYR A 110 0.71 0.33 12.89
N CYS A 111 1.52 1.32 13.26
CA CYS A 111 2.42 2.00 12.31
C CYS A 111 3.36 1.02 11.61
N ASP A 112 3.97 0.09 12.34
CA ASP A 112 4.86 -0.93 11.78
C ASP A 112 4.15 -1.81 10.75
N LYS A 113 2.95 -2.32 11.11
CA LYS A 113 2.12 -3.15 10.21
C LYS A 113 1.76 -2.38 8.94
N VAL A 114 1.26 -1.15 9.06
CA VAL A 114 0.78 -0.39 7.90
C VAL A 114 1.93 0.13 7.04
N TYR A 115 3.06 0.53 7.64
CA TYR A 115 4.24 0.98 6.89
C TYR A 115 4.80 -0.11 5.95
N GLN A 116 4.75 -1.38 6.38
CA GLN A 116 5.15 -2.51 5.52
C GLN A 116 4.26 -2.64 4.26
N HIS A 117 3.03 -2.15 4.32
CA HIS A 117 2.07 -2.17 3.21
C HIS A 117 2.15 -0.90 2.33
N GLY A 118 3.13 -0.02 2.57
CA GLY A 118 3.44 1.11 1.69
C GLY A 118 2.89 2.47 2.12
N ALA A 119 2.20 2.59 3.26
CA ALA A 119 1.80 3.88 3.80
C ALA A 119 2.93 4.48 4.65
N GLU A 120 3.81 5.26 4.01
CA GLU A 120 4.98 5.85 4.65
C GLU A 120 4.62 7.02 5.60
N GLU A 121 3.44 7.60 5.45
CA GLU A 121 2.96 8.76 6.19
C GLU A 121 2.50 8.44 7.62
N VAL A 122 2.28 7.17 7.96
CA VAL A 122 1.60 6.76 9.21
C VAL A 122 2.39 7.19 10.46
N TYR A 123 3.72 7.17 10.41
CA TYR A 123 4.54 7.69 11.51
C TYR A 123 4.47 9.22 11.66
N VAL A 124 4.32 9.94 10.55
CA VAL A 124 4.13 11.41 10.58
C VAL A 124 2.77 11.74 11.20
N ILE A 125 1.75 10.94 10.89
CA ILE A 125 0.42 11.06 11.50
C ILE A 125 0.51 10.78 13.01
N LEU A 126 1.14 9.67 13.43
CA LEU A 126 1.29 9.35 14.86
C LEU A 126 2.03 10.46 15.62
N MET A 127 3.13 10.97 15.05
CA MET A 127 3.86 12.09 15.65
C MET A 127 2.99 13.34 15.78
N LYS A 128 2.19 13.70 14.76
CA LYS A 128 1.22 14.80 14.83
C LYS A 128 0.19 14.59 15.95
N MET A 129 -0.31 13.36 16.10
CA MET A 129 -1.29 13.03 17.14
C MET A 129 -0.72 13.20 18.55
N LEU A 130 0.55 12.89 18.76
CA LEU A 130 1.24 13.05 20.05
C LEU A 130 1.55 14.52 20.39
N ILE A 131 1.86 15.35 19.38
CA ILE A 131 2.22 16.77 19.58
C ILE A 131 0.99 17.69 19.60
N SER A 132 0.02 17.43 18.72
CA SER A 132 -1.16 18.26 18.51
C SER A 132 -2.38 17.37 18.27
N PRO A 133 -3.00 16.82 19.34
CA PRO A 133 -4.19 16.00 19.20
C PRO A 133 -5.35 16.82 18.59
N PRO A 134 -6.11 16.28 17.62
CA PRO A 134 -7.19 17.00 16.96
C PRO A 134 -8.35 17.27 17.92
N ASP A 135 -8.91 18.48 17.85
CA ASP A 135 -10.05 18.90 18.70
C ASP A 135 -11.34 18.14 18.38
N ASN A 136 -11.55 17.79 17.11
CA ASN A 136 -12.77 17.13 16.65
C ASN A 136 -12.47 15.68 16.27
N TRP A 137 -12.57 14.83 17.28
CA TRP A 137 -12.55 13.40 17.07
C TRP A 137 -13.87 12.91 16.46
N LEU A 138 -13.90 11.65 16.00
CA LEU A 138 -15.03 11.03 15.30
C LEU A 138 -16.42 11.49 15.82
N LEU A 139 -17.28 11.93 14.90
CA LEU A 139 -18.66 12.33 15.22
C LEU A 139 -19.37 11.24 16.03
N GLY A 140 -19.91 11.61 17.19
CA GLY A 140 -20.75 10.73 18.01
C GLY A 140 -20.05 10.03 19.17
N VAL A 141 -18.77 10.33 19.43
CA VAL A 141 -18.08 9.82 20.60
C VAL A 141 -17.79 10.98 21.59
N PRO A 142 -17.78 10.80 22.93
CA PRO A 142 -17.53 11.90 23.90
C PRO A 142 -16.04 12.24 24.08
N ALA A 143 -15.60 13.43 23.65
CA ALA A 143 -14.18 13.81 23.57
C ALA A 143 -13.35 13.27 24.75
N PRO A 144 -12.26 12.51 24.49
CA PRO A 144 -11.43 12.01 25.57
C PRO A 144 -10.87 13.18 26.37
N ILE A 145 -10.53 12.89 27.63
CA ILE A 145 -9.73 13.77 28.48
C ILE A 145 -8.53 14.21 27.64
N LYS A 146 -8.32 15.53 27.49
CA LYS A 146 -7.19 16.08 26.72
C LYS A 146 -5.91 15.39 27.21
N THR A 147 -5.37 14.46 26.42
CA THR A 147 -4.05 13.90 26.65
C THR A 147 -3.06 15.04 26.47
N GLU A 148 -2.28 15.34 27.51
CA GLU A 148 -1.20 16.32 27.39
C GLU A 148 -0.27 15.90 26.25
N PRO A 149 0.26 16.86 25.47
CA PRO A 149 1.16 16.55 24.37
C PRO A 149 2.41 15.88 24.92
N ASP A 150 2.59 14.61 24.58
CA ASP A 150 3.75 13.82 24.99
C ASP A 150 4.90 14.03 24.01
N LEU A 151 5.58 15.15 24.23
CA LEU A 151 6.73 15.56 23.42
C LEU A 151 7.89 14.58 23.55
N GLU A 152 8.06 13.94 24.71
CA GLU A 152 9.15 13.00 24.95
C GLU A 152 8.98 11.73 24.10
N THR A 153 7.78 11.16 24.10
CA THR A 153 7.46 10.01 23.26
C THR A 153 7.49 10.35 21.77
N ALA A 154 7.05 11.56 21.38
CA ALA A 154 7.17 12.01 20.00
C ALA A 154 8.63 12.13 19.52
N LEU A 155 9.53 12.63 20.37
CA LEU A 155 10.96 12.71 20.08
C LEU A 155 11.62 11.32 20.04
N ALA A 156 11.28 10.43 20.97
CA ALA A 156 11.76 9.05 20.96
C ALA A 156 11.35 8.31 19.67
N LEU A 157 10.12 8.52 19.21
CA LEU A 157 9.62 7.97 17.96
C LEU A 157 10.40 8.50 16.74
N LEU A 158 10.66 9.81 16.68
CA LEU A 158 11.47 10.41 15.61
C LEU A 158 12.87 9.79 15.54
N GLU A 159 13.49 9.58 16.69
CA GLU A 159 14.83 9.00 16.80
C GLU A 159 14.84 7.51 16.42
N GLN A 160 13.89 6.72 16.95
CA GLN A 160 13.80 5.28 16.68
C GLN A 160 13.42 4.98 15.22
N HIS A 161 12.56 5.79 14.62
CA HIS A 161 12.02 5.59 13.27
C HIS A 161 12.57 6.58 12.25
N ALA A 162 13.76 7.13 12.51
CA ALA A 162 14.38 8.12 11.63
C ALA A 162 14.51 7.65 10.19
N ASN A 163 14.87 6.40 9.98
CA ASN A 163 14.97 5.83 8.64
C ASN A 163 13.60 5.58 7.97
N LYS A 164 12.46 5.71 8.65
CA LYS A 164 11.11 5.51 8.08
C LYS A 164 10.41 6.83 7.80
N ILE A 165 10.77 7.89 8.53
CA ILE A 165 10.17 9.22 8.40
C ILE A 165 10.99 10.07 7.41
N ASN A 166 10.30 10.75 6.49
CA ASN A 166 10.93 11.68 5.57
C ASN A 166 10.83 13.13 6.10
N PRO A 167 11.94 13.77 6.53
CA PRO A 167 11.94 15.13 7.05
C PRO A 167 11.67 16.19 5.99
N VAL A 168 11.88 15.85 4.71
CA VAL A 168 11.84 16.76 3.56
C VAL A 168 10.72 16.39 2.58
N LYS A 169 9.75 15.54 2.95
CA LYS A 169 8.46 15.49 2.23
C LYS A 169 7.71 16.80 2.50
N VAL A 170 8.21 17.82 1.81
CA VAL A 170 7.99 19.25 1.90
C VAL A 170 7.88 19.69 0.46
N THR A 171 6.67 20.08 0.06
CA THR A 171 6.32 20.62 -1.27
C THR A 171 6.40 19.58 -2.39
N VAL A 172 5.34 19.32 -3.16
CA VAL A 172 4.43 20.27 -3.77
C VAL A 172 3.05 19.61 -3.90
N ALA A 173 2.00 20.29 -3.45
CA ALA A 173 0.64 20.11 -3.96
C ALA A 173 0.50 20.51 -5.45
N ARG A 174 1.54 20.31 -6.28
CA ARG A 174 1.61 20.75 -7.66
C ARG A 174 2.65 19.95 -8.47
N ALA A 175 2.33 18.69 -8.75
CA ALA A 175 2.68 17.94 -9.96
C ALA A 175 2.15 16.52 -9.76
N HIS A 176 1.00 16.14 -10.30
CA HIS A 176 0.95 15.40 -11.57
C HIS A 176 2.12 14.42 -11.76
N LEU A 177 2.37 13.55 -10.78
CA LEU A 177 3.04 12.28 -11.00
C LEU A 177 2.07 11.15 -10.65
N ARG A 178 1.80 10.37 -11.70
CA ARG A 178 0.78 9.33 -11.83
C ARG A 178 0.83 8.34 -10.65
N GLY A 179 -0.32 8.16 -9.99
CA GLY A 179 -0.61 6.95 -9.21
C GLY A 179 -1.22 7.16 -7.81
N GLY A 180 -1.09 8.34 -7.21
CA GLY A 180 -1.59 8.61 -5.85
C GLY A 180 -3.07 9.01 -5.79
N CYS A 181 -3.75 8.60 -4.72
CA CYS A 181 -5.14 8.90 -4.39
C CYS A 181 -5.44 10.40 -4.53
N ARG A 182 -6.46 10.77 -5.31
CA ARG A 182 -6.84 12.17 -5.59
C ARG A 182 -7.56 12.84 -4.43
N ASP A 183 -7.90 12.10 -3.38
CA ASP A 183 -8.80 12.55 -2.31
C ASP A 183 -8.13 12.68 -0.93
N CYS A 184 -6.79 12.76 -0.85
CA CYS A 184 -6.07 12.95 0.42
C CYS A 184 -5.40 14.34 0.50
N PRO A 185 -6.09 15.39 0.99
CA PRO A 185 -5.60 16.77 0.98
C PRO A 185 -4.74 17.15 2.19
N HIS A 186 -3.94 16.25 2.77
CA HIS A 186 -3.08 16.61 3.91
C HIS A 186 -1.70 15.94 3.82
N TRP A 187 -0.78 16.62 3.12
CA TRP A 187 0.65 16.39 3.27
C TRP A 187 1.12 17.24 4.46
N PHE A 188 1.63 16.59 5.50
CA PHE A 188 2.10 17.26 6.72
C PHE A 188 3.61 17.09 6.84
N GLN A 189 4.30 18.20 7.11
CA GLN A 189 5.75 18.25 7.27
C GLN A 189 6.08 17.95 8.73
N ALA A 190 6.78 16.85 9.00
CA ALA A 190 7.14 16.43 10.36
C ALA A 190 7.85 17.55 11.15
N LEU A 191 8.72 18.32 10.48
CA LEU A 191 9.43 19.44 11.09
C LEU A 191 8.54 20.63 11.45
N SER A 192 7.44 20.85 10.72
CA SER A 192 6.50 21.96 11.00
C SER A 192 5.58 21.67 12.17
N ALA A 193 5.52 20.41 12.62
CA ALA A 193 4.75 19.98 13.77
C ALA A 193 5.48 20.23 15.09
N LEU A 194 6.82 20.20 15.05
CA LEU A 194 7.64 20.31 16.25
C LEU A 194 7.54 21.72 16.84
N PRO A 195 7.32 21.86 18.16
CA PRO A 195 7.34 23.16 18.81
C PRO A 195 8.72 23.83 18.68
N ASP A 196 8.75 25.16 18.51
CA ASP A 196 10.00 25.95 18.40
C ASP A 196 10.95 25.82 19.62
N LYS A 197 10.46 25.28 20.73
CA LYS A 197 11.22 25.04 21.97
C LYS A 197 12.12 23.80 21.90
N VAL A 198 11.92 22.91 20.93
CA VAL A 198 12.71 21.68 20.78
C VAL A 198 14.12 22.03 20.30
N PRO A 199 15.18 21.73 21.06
CA PRO A 199 16.54 21.96 20.60
C PRO A 199 16.87 21.08 19.39
N LEU A 200 17.50 21.66 18.37
CA LEU A 200 17.93 20.91 17.17
C LEU A 200 18.84 19.73 17.49
N VAL A 201 19.58 19.79 18.59
CA VAL A 201 20.46 18.70 19.06
C VAL A 201 19.66 17.43 19.34
N CYS A 202 18.43 17.54 19.84
CA CYS A 202 17.56 16.40 20.17
C CYS A 202 17.04 15.65 18.95
N ILE A 203 17.08 16.26 17.77
CA ILE A 203 16.63 15.66 16.50
C ILE A 203 17.78 15.49 15.50
N LYS A 204 19.04 15.61 15.97
CA LYS A 204 20.22 15.57 15.11
C LYS A 204 20.34 14.22 14.40
N HIS A 205 20.23 13.13 15.15
CA HIS A 205 20.38 11.79 14.57
C HIS A 205 19.21 11.45 13.65
N PHE A 206 17.99 11.86 14.01
CA PHE A 206 16.85 11.86 13.09
C PHE A 206 17.21 12.55 11.76
N LEU A 207 17.58 13.83 11.80
CA LEU A 207 17.88 14.61 10.61
C LEU A 207 19.01 14.00 9.77
N GLU A 208 20.13 13.62 10.39
CA GLU A 208 21.27 13.01 9.69
C GLU A 208 20.86 11.70 9.00
N THR A 209 20.19 10.81 9.72
CA THR A 209 19.80 9.48 9.21
C THR A 209 18.76 9.60 8.08
N SER A 210 17.72 10.39 8.29
CA SER A 210 16.65 10.51 7.32
C SER A 210 17.09 11.27 6.07
N LEU A 211 17.85 12.37 6.21
CA LEU A 211 18.39 13.10 5.06
C LEU A 211 19.37 12.24 4.25
N GLN A 212 20.25 11.50 4.93
CA GLN A 212 21.19 10.62 4.25
C GLN A 212 20.46 9.51 3.50
N LYS A 213 19.39 8.94 4.07
CA LYS A 213 18.53 7.97 3.38
C LYS A 213 17.92 8.58 2.11
N GLU A 214 17.34 9.77 2.20
CA GLU A 214 16.71 10.44 1.05
C GLU A 214 17.71 10.78 -0.05
N LEU A 215 18.90 11.29 0.32
CA LEU A 215 19.98 11.53 -0.64
C LEU A 215 20.43 10.23 -1.33
N ASN A 216 20.54 9.13 -0.58
CA ASN A 216 20.90 7.83 -1.14
C ASN A 216 19.80 7.28 -2.07
N ASN A 217 18.53 7.41 -1.70
CA ASN A 217 17.40 7.02 -2.54
C ASN A 217 17.36 7.82 -3.84
N ARG A 218 17.61 9.14 -3.77
CA ARG A 218 17.71 10.00 -4.96
C ARG A 218 18.85 9.56 -5.87
N ARG A 219 20.06 9.32 -5.32
CA ARG A 219 21.22 8.84 -6.09
C ARG A 219 20.94 7.50 -6.77
N LYS A 220 20.39 6.52 -6.03
CA LYS A 220 19.99 5.21 -6.58
C LYS A 220 18.99 5.34 -7.73
N SER A 221 17.98 6.17 -7.54
CA SER A 221 16.95 6.43 -8.58
C SER A 221 17.54 7.10 -9.82
N GLN A 222 18.50 8.02 -9.66
CA GLN A 222 19.20 8.65 -10.78
C GLN A 222 20.06 7.64 -11.56
N VAL A 223 20.78 6.75 -10.87
CA VAL A 223 21.55 5.68 -11.51
C VAL A 223 20.62 4.73 -12.27
N LEU A 224 19.55 4.26 -11.63
CA LEU A 224 18.58 3.36 -12.27
C LEU A 224 17.95 4.01 -13.50
N LYS A 225 17.56 5.29 -13.41
CA LYS A 225 17.05 6.05 -14.57
C LYS A 225 18.08 6.10 -15.71
N GLY A 226 19.35 6.33 -15.39
CA GLY A 226 20.43 6.34 -16.38
C GLY A 226 20.60 4.98 -17.07
N LEU A 227 20.55 3.89 -16.30
CA LEU A 227 20.64 2.51 -16.83
C LEU A 227 19.46 2.16 -17.73
N LEU A 228 18.23 2.42 -17.28
CA LEU A 228 17.01 2.19 -18.07
C LEU A 228 17.00 3.02 -19.34
N TYR A 229 17.49 4.26 -19.28
CA TYR A 229 17.61 5.12 -20.46
C TYR A 229 18.64 4.58 -21.45
N ALA A 230 19.79 4.09 -20.98
CA ALA A 230 20.80 3.47 -21.85
C ALA A 230 20.26 2.20 -22.54
N GLU A 231 19.56 1.32 -21.80
CA GLU A 231 18.90 0.14 -22.36
C GLU A 231 17.83 0.52 -23.39
N HIS A 232 17.01 1.52 -23.09
CA HIS A 232 16.02 2.04 -24.02
C HIS A 232 16.65 2.51 -25.33
N LEU A 233 17.77 3.24 -25.26
CA LEU A 233 18.50 3.70 -26.45
C LEU A 233 19.07 2.53 -27.27
N GLN A 234 19.64 1.50 -26.63
CA GLN A 234 20.16 0.31 -27.32
C GLN A 234 19.04 -0.43 -28.06
N VAL A 235 17.89 -0.62 -27.41
CA VAL A 235 16.72 -1.27 -28.05
C VAL A 235 16.20 -0.42 -29.20
N GLN A 236 16.18 0.90 -29.04
CA GLN A 236 15.76 1.83 -30.10
C GLN A 236 16.72 1.78 -31.30
N GLU A 237 18.03 1.74 -31.08
CA GLU A 237 19.04 1.59 -32.13
C GLU A 237 18.88 0.26 -32.88
N MET A 238 18.73 -0.85 -32.15
CA MET A 238 18.49 -2.17 -32.77
C MET A 238 17.23 -2.15 -33.64
N ARG A 239 16.14 -1.56 -33.14
CA ARG A 239 14.90 -1.41 -33.92
C ARG A 239 15.12 -0.62 -35.20
N LEU A 240 15.78 0.54 -35.12
CA LEU A 240 16.09 1.36 -36.29
C LEU A 240 16.98 0.60 -37.30
N SER A 241 17.96 -0.18 -36.81
CA SER A 241 18.78 -1.04 -37.65
C SER A 241 17.94 -2.06 -38.41
N TYR A 242 17.02 -2.77 -37.74
CA TYR A 242 16.12 -3.72 -38.40
C TYR A 242 15.12 -3.06 -39.35
N GLU A 243 14.58 -1.88 -39.01
CA GLU A 243 13.66 -1.12 -39.87
C GLU A 243 14.34 -0.50 -41.09
N SER A 244 15.63 -0.17 -41.00
CA SER A 244 16.43 0.36 -42.11
C SER A 244 16.76 -0.69 -43.18
N GLN A 245 16.67 -1.98 -42.85
CA GLN A 245 16.96 -3.05 -43.79
C GLN A 245 15.85 -3.14 -44.84
N ALA A 246 16.18 -2.79 -46.08
CA ALA A 246 15.32 -2.96 -47.23
C ALA A 246 15.92 -4.00 -48.20
N VAL A 247 15.06 -4.71 -48.93
CA VAL A 247 15.48 -5.59 -50.02
C VAL A 247 14.79 -5.16 -51.30
N LEU A 248 15.58 -4.92 -52.34
CA LEU A 248 15.06 -4.63 -53.67
C LEU A 248 14.61 -5.94 -54.33
N MET A 249 13.32 -6.02 -54.66
CA MET A 249 12.79 -7.12 -55.46
C MET A 249 12.90 -6.78 -56.94
N THR A 250 13.67 -7.59 -57.67
CA THR A 250 13.79 -7.50 -59.14
C THR A 250 13.16 -8.72 -59.80
N GLU A 251 12.90 -8.65 -61.11
CA GLU A 251 12.37 -9.77 -61.91
C GLU A 251 13.31 -10.99 -61.99
N PHE A 252 14.56 -10.82 -61.55
CA PHE A 252 15.58 -11.86 -61.51
C PHE A 252 15.66 -12.58 -60.16
N ASN A 253 14.94 -12.11 -59.13
CA ASN A 253 14.96 -12.73 -57.81
C ASN A 253 14.28 -14.11 -57.86
N VAL A 254 14.94 -15.14 -57.31
CA VAL A 254 14.47 -16.53 -57.32
C VAL A 254 14.34 -17.06 -55.90
N CYS A 255 13.24 -17.74 -55.61
CA CYS A 255 13.04 -18.39 -54.31
C CYS A 255 14.03 -19.56 -54.12
N PRO A 256 14.79 -19.63 -53.02
CA PRO A 256 15.79 -20.68 -52.80
C PRO A 256 15.18 -22.07 -52.61
N VAL A 257 13.90 -22.16 -52.21
CA VAL A 257 13.18 -23.42 -51.95
C VAL A 257 12.61 -24.02 -53.24
N CYS A 258 11.76 -23.28 -53.96
CA CYS A 258 11.09 -23.80 -55.16
C CYS A 258 11.81 -23.48 -56.48
N LYS A 259 12.88 -22.68 -56.43
CA LYS A 259 13.66 -22.22 -57.59
C LYS A 259 12.85 -21.46 -58.66
N LYS A 260 11.64 -20.98 -58.32
CA LYS A 260 10.80 -20.13 -59.18
C LYS A 260 11.06 -18.64 -58.92
N ARG A 261 10.89 -17.82 -59.96
CA ARG A 261 10.94 -16.35 -59.89
C ARG A 261 9.73 -15.78 -59.16
N PHE A 262 9.89 -14.63 -58.52
CA PHE A 262 8.78 -13.87 -57.93
C PHE A 262 8.03 -13.10 -59.03
N SER A 263 6.70 -13.10 -58.96
CA SER A 263 5.83 -12.31 -59.84
C SER A 263 5.29 -11.10 -59.09
N ASN A 264 4.80 -10.08 -59.78
CA ASN A 264 4.24 -8.86 -59.16
C ASN A 264 3.06 -9.14 -58.21
N GLN A 265 2.41 -10.30 -58.33
CA GLN A 265 1.29 -10.73 -57.48
C GLN A 265 1.67 -11.77 -56.41
N SER A 266 2.93 -12.22 -56.36
CA SER A 266 3.33 -13.27 -55.43
C SER A 266 3.64 -12.70 -54.04
N ALA A 267 2.94 -13.18 -53.02
CA ALA A 267 3.28 -12.90 -51.62
C ALA A 267 4.62 -13.57 -51.24
N PHE A 268 5.44 -12.86 -50.49
CA PHE A 268 6.76 -13.31 -50.06
C PHE A 268 6.93 -13.18 -48.54
N ALA A 269 7.86 -13.96 -47.99
CA ALA A 269 8.28 -13.90 -46.59
C ALA A 269 9.80 -13.70 -46.54
N ARG A 270 10.26 -12.88 -45.60
CA ARG A 270 11.68 -12.61 -45.35
C ARG A 270 12.13 -13.31 -44.08
N TYR A 271 13.24 -14.04 -44.16
CA TYR A 271 13.87 -14.66 -43.00
C TYR A 271 14.89 -13.72 -42.33
N PRO A 272 15.20 -13.93 -41.04
CA PRO A 272 16.22 -13.16 -40.32
C PRO A 272 17.61 -13.18 -40.96
N ASN A 273 17.93 -14.22 -41.75
CA ASN A 273 19.18 -14.36 -42.47
C ASN A 273 19.24 -13.56 -43.80
N GLY A 274 18.18 -12.82 -44.13
CA GLY A 274 18.10 -11.96 -45.33
C GLY A 274 17.49 -12.62 -46.57
N ASP A 275 17.22 -13.92 -46.54
CA ASP A 275 16.63 -14.62 -47.68
C ASP A 275 15.13 -14.33 -47.83
N ILE A 276 14.70 -14.31 -49.09
CA ILE A 276 13.29 -14.13 -49.46
C ILE A 276 12.76 -15.43 -50.07
N VAL A 277 11.65 -15.91 -49.53
CA VAL A 277 10.94 -17.07 -50.03
C VAL A 277 9.52 -16.68 -50.44
N HIS A 278 8.89 -17.49 -51.29
CA HIS A 278 7.43 -17.40 -51.45
C HIS A 278 6.76 -17.70 -50.12
N TYR A 279 5.64 -17.03 -49.85
CA TYR A 279 4.87 -17.25 -48.61
C TYR A 279 4.50 -18.74 -48.44
N SER A 280 4.12 -19.42 -49.52
CA SER A 280 3.84 -20.87 -49.54
C SER A 280 5.06 -21.78 -49.34
N CYS A 281 6.27 -21.23 -49.40
CA CYS A 281 7.52 -21.96 -49.21
C CYS A 281 8.13 -21.73 -47.82
N GLN A 282 7.47 -20.94 -46.95
CA GLN A 282 7.92 -20.63 -45.61
C GLN A 282 8.10 -21.91 -44.77
N ASP A 283 7.10 -22.78 -44.70
CA ASP A 283 7.17 -23.96 -43.83
C ASP A 283 8.06 -25.08 -44.39
N ARG A 284 8.48 -24.99 -45.66
CA ARG A 284 9.31 -26.01 -46.34
C ARG A 284 10.81 -25.79 -46.15
N ARG A 285 11.21 -24.73 -45.47
CA ARG A 285 12.62 -24.37 -45.24
C ARG A 285 13.09 -24.65 -43.82
N THR A 286 12.15 -24.89 -42.91
CA THR A 286 12.40 -25.20 -41.49
C THR A 286 12.67 -26.69 -41.23
N SER A 287 12.80 -27.49 -42.28
CA SER A 287 13.12 -28.92 -42.25
C SER A 287 14.45 -29.21 -42.94
#